data_AF-A0A4D6KF48-F1
#
_entry.id   AF-A0A4D6KF48-F1
#
_cell.length_a   1.000
_cell.length_b   1.000
_cell.length_c   1.000
_cell.angle_alpha   90.00
_cell.angle_beta   90.00
_cell.angle_gamma   90.00
#
_symmetry.space_group_name_H-M   'P 1'
#
loop_
_entity.id
_entity.type
_entity.pdbx_description
1 polymer ?
#
loop_
_entity_poly.entity_id
_entity_poly.type
_entity_poly.pdbx_seq_one_letter_code
_entity_poly.pdbx_strand_id
1 'polypeptide(L)'
;MTADAAATPVSLDDEAVLLVGHGSRREKSNEQVRELAAAVEERLGVPTDAGFLELAEPSIEAAIAGLAASVSRVTVVQLSLFAASHVKNDVPLAVEQARSAHPDLTIHNGAHLGVHPAIVDLLDDRAAAVEAELGLDRTADDLTVVLCARGSSDPDANSDAHKLARLLYEGRAFDHVETSFIGVTEPLLEDTLHTVAKRRPDGVVVLPYMLGDGVLTQRIRDRADAFDEEYPYVDAAAGDPLGTDSRLLDVLGDRWQEARTDSVEMSCDTCKYKVELDGYEEDVGGARAMLRALTHQETHADRENVDDEPHAHDAPEKHVAVCTNQTCAADGSAAVLERLRQAERDSEACDARVTRSSCLGRCGEGPMVAVYPDGVWYGGVGEDDAERIVSSHLDRDRIVSELVDQTLSQ
;
A
#
# COMPACT_ATOMS: atom_id res chain seq x y z
N MET A 1 -4.22 -43.53 19.30
CA MET A 1 -3.35 -43.42 18.11
C MET A 1 -4.06 -42.48 17.14
N THR A 2 -4.01 -41.20 17.45
CA THR A 2 -4.47 -40.12 16.58
C THR A 2 -3.29 -39.80 15.67
N ALA A 3 -3.46 -40.07 14.38
CA ALA A 3 -2.46 -39.73 13.38
C ALA A 3 -2.43 -38.21 13.26
N ASP A 4 -1.26 -37.66 13.55
CA ASP A 4 -0.91 -36.26 13.37
C ASP A 4 -0.97 -35.94 11.87
N ALA A 5 -1.82 -35.00 11.49
CA ALA A 5 -1.86 -34.48 10.12
C ALA A 5 -0.65 -33.55 9.97
N ALA A 6 0.46 -34.11 9.51
CA ALA A 6 1.66 -33.36 9.18
C ALA A 6 1.31 -32.25 8.19
N ALA A 7 1.47 -31.00 8.61
CA ALA A 7 1.40 -29.83 7.75
C ALA A 7 2.47 -29.97 6.65
N THR A 8 2.01 -30.06 5.40
CA THR A 8 2.89 -30.13 4.23
C THR A 8 3.62 -28.78 4.07
N PRO A 9 4.94 -28.76 3.79
CA PRO A 9 5.67 -27.52 3.59
C PRO A 9 5.11 -26.81 2.35
N VAL A 10 4.77 -25.54 2.50
CA VAL A 10 4.32 -24.67 1.41
C VAL A 10 5.50 -24.41 0.47
N SER A 11 5.59 -25.14 -0.65
CA SER A 11 6.51 -24.78 -1.73
C SER A 11 5.97 -23.57 -2.48
N LEU A 12 6.84 -22.65 -2.90
CA LEU A 12 6.50 -21.52 -3.78
C LEU A 12 5.78 -21.96 -5.08
N ASP A 13 5.92 -23.25 -5.45
CA ASP A 13 5.25 -23.89 -6.59
C ASP A 13 3.75 -24.19 -6.39
N ASP A 14 3.16 -23.85 -5.23
CA ASP A 14 1.77 -24.19 -4.87
C ASP A 14 0.88 -22.95 -4.57
N GLU A 15 1.21 -21.80 -5.16
CA GLU A 15 0.43 -20.56 -5.06
C GLU A 15 0.31 -19.84 -6.39
N ALA A 16 -0.81 -19.16 -6.61
CA ALA A 16 -1.01 -18.24 -7.73
C ALA A 16 -1.67 -16.94 -7.29
N VAL A 17 -1.44 -15.88 -8.05
CA VAL A 17 -2.12 -14.58 -7.92
C VAL A 17 -3.16 -14.46 -9.02
N LEU A 18 -4.35 -13.98 -8.66
CA LEU A 18 -5.37 -13.57 -9.61
C LEU A 18 -5.54 -12.05 -9.56
N LEU A 19 -5.02 -11.35 -10.57
CA LEU A 19 -5.23 -9.93 -10.73
C LEU A 19 -6.62 -9.67 -11.34
N VAL A 20 -7.51 -9.07 -10.56
CA VAL A 20 -8.90 -8.81 -10.95
C VAL A 20 -9.06 -7.39 -11.48
N GLY A 21 -9.25 -7.26 -12.79
CA GLY A 21 -9.69 -6.03 -13.43
C GLY A 21 -11.22 -5.92 -13.48
N HIS A 22 -11.75 -4.71 -13.64
CA HIS A 22 -13.19 -4.54 -13.89
C HIS A 22 -13.60 -5.14 -15.25
N GLY A 23 -12.74 -4.99 -16.26
CA GLY A 23 -12.98 -5.39 -17.64
C GLY A 23 -13.62 -4.30 -18.48
N SER A 24 -13.39 -4.36 -19.79
CA SER A 24 -13.74 -3.30 -20.73
C SER A 24 -14.21 -3.89 -22.06
N ARG A 25 -15.11 -3.17 -22.73
CA ARG A 25 -15.47 -3.49 -24.13
C ARG A 25 -14.33 -3.22 -25.11
N ARG A 26 -13.30 -2.46 -24.70
CA ARG A 26 -12.12 -2.18 -25.50
C ARG A 26 -11.05 -3.21 -25.17
N GLU A 27 -10.74 -4.09 -26.11
CA GLU A 27 -9.78 -5.19 -25.86
C GLU A 27 -8.39 -4.69 -25.48
N LYS A 28 -7.94 -3.57 -26.05
CA LYS A 28 -6.68 -2.91 -25.66
C LYS A 28 -6.59 -2.63 -24.15
N SER A 29 -7.71 -2.29 -23.50
CA SER A 29 -7.72 -2.08 -22.04
C SER A 29 -7.61 -3.39 -21.26
N ASN A 30 -8.14 -4.49 -21.79
CA ASN A 30 -8.04 -5.81 -21.18
C ASN A 30 -6.61 -6.37 -21.35
N GLU A 31 -5.99 -6.15 -22.50
CA GLU A 31 -4.57 -6.48 -22.76
C GLU A 31 -3.65 -5.79 -21.76
N GLN A 32 -3.87 -4.50 -21.45
CA GLN A 32 -3.10 -3.79 -20.43
C GLN A 32 -3.19 -4.43 -19.04
N VAL A 33 -4.35 -4.97 -18.65
CA VAL A 33 -4.48 -5.70 -17.37
C VAL A 33 -3.68 -7.01 -17.41
N ARG A 34 -3.67 -7.71 -18.54
CA ARG A 34 -2.87 -8.94 -18.71
C ARG A 34 -1.37 -8.66 -18.73
N GLU A 35 -0.94 -7.56 -19.36
CA GLU A 35 0.44 -7.09 -19.31
C GLU A 35 0.85 -6.74 -17.88
N LEU A 36 -0.04 -6.09 -17.12
CA LEU A 36 0.21 -5.80 -15.71
C LEU A 36 0.30 -7.08 -14.85
N ALA A 37 -0.56 -8.07 -15.11
CA ALA A 37 -0.48 -9.37 -14.46
C ALA A 37 0.87 -10.06 -14.71
N ALA A 38 1.36 -10.05 -15.95
CA ALA A 38 2.68 -10.58 -16.28
C ALA A 38 3.82 -9.82 -15.58
N ALA A 39 3.70 -8.49 -15.45
CA ALA A 39 4.68 -7.69 -14.72
C ALA A 39 4.64 -7.96 -13.20
N VAL A 40 3.46 -8.23 -12.64
CA VAL A 40 3.31 -8.69 -11.24
C VAL A 40 3.94 -10.06 -11.05
N GLU A 41 3.76 -10.99 -11.98
CA GLU A 41 4.42 -12.31 -11.94
C GLU A 41 5.95 -12.17 -11.93
N GLU A 42 6.51 -11.34 -12.82
CA GLU A 42 7.95 -11.09 -12.86
C GLU A 42 8.46 -10.46 -11.56
N ARG A 43 7.68 -9.53 -10.97
CA ARG A 43 8.03 -8.81 -9.74
C ARG A 43 7.99 -9.70 -8.51
N LEU A 44 6.99 -10.58 -8.40
CA LEU A 44 6.73 -11.41 -7.22
C LEU A 44 7.37 -12.80 -7.32
N GLY A 45 7.66 -13.29 -8.53
CA GLY A 45 8.08 -14.67 -8.76
C GLY A 45 6.97 -15.69 -8.49
N VAL A 46 5.70 -15.27 -8.51
CA VAL A 46 4.51 -16.09 -8.27
C VAL A 46 3.64 -16.08 -9.53
N PRO A 47 3.20 -17.25 -10.04
CA PRO A 47 2.33 -17.33 -11.21
C PRO A 47 1.14 -16.38 -11.08
N THR A 48 0.95 -15.48 -12.04
CA THR A 48 -0.10 -14.46 -11.97
C THR A 48 -0.97 -14.46 -13.21
N ASP A 49 -2.27 -14.72 -13.02
CA ASP A 49 -3.26 -14.66 -14.09
C ASP A 49 -4.17 -13.43 -13.93
N ALA A 50 -4.84 -13.05 -15.02
CA ALA A 50 -5.81 -11.96 -15.03
C ALA A 50 -7.25 -12.50 -15.10
N GLY A 51 -8.12 -11.95 -14.24
CA GLY A 51 -9.56 -12.19 -14.25
C GLY A 51 -10.33 -10.88 -14.39
N PHE A 52 -11.55 -10.96 -14.90
CA PHE A 52 -12.39 -9.79 -15.11
C PHE A 52 -13.73 -9.92 -14.41
N LEU A 53 -14.17 -8.83 -13.81
CA LEU A 53 -15.48 -8.76 -13.17
C LEU A 53 -16.62 -8.81 -14.21
N GLU A 54 -16.49 -8.01 -15.27
CA GLU A 54 -17.48 -7.92 -16.33
C GLU A 54 -16.84 -7.63 -17.70
N LEU A 55 -17.61 -7.78 -18.78
CA LEU A 55 -17.28 -7.34 -20.14
C LEU A 55 -16.07 -8.01 -20.83
N ALA A 56 -15.28 -8.78 -20.11
CA ALA A 56 -14.09 -9.47 -20.61
C ALA A 56 -13.98 -10.88 -19.99
N GLU A 57 -13.19 -11.73 -20.64
CA GLU A 57 -12.92 -13.09 -20.20
C GLU A 57 -11.42 -13.28 -19.90
N PRO A 58 -11.07 -14.19 -18.97
CA PRO A 58 -11.97 -15.04 -18.17
C PRO A 58 -12.68 -14.28 -17.04
N SER A 59 -13.87 -14.75 -16.63
CA SER A 59 -14.51 -14.27 -15.40
C SER A 59 -13.69 -14.65 -14.18
N ILE A 60 -13.89 -13.97 -13.05
CA ILE A 60 -13.21 -14.29 -11.77
C ILE A 60 -13.36 -15.78 -11.43
N GLU A 61 -14.58 -16.31 -11.46
CA GLU A 61 -14.87 -17.72 -11.20
C GLU A 61 -14.13 -18.66 -12.15
N ALA A 62 -14.14 -18.36 -13.46
CA ALA A 62 -13.49 -19.18 -14.47
C ALA A 62 -11.96 -19.15 -14.34
N ALA A 63 -11.38 -18.00 -14.00
CA ALA A 63 -9.96 -17.84 -13.74
C ALA A 63 -9.53 -18.64 -12.50
N ILE A 64 -10.28 -18.54 -11.39
CA ILE A 64 -10.01 -19.33 -10.18
C ILE A 64 -10.13 -20.83 -10.49
N ALA A 65 -11.16 -21.26 -11.23
CA ALA A 65 -11.32 -22.66 -11.61
C ALA A 65 -10.16 -23.19 -12.48
N GLY A 66 -9.60 -22.33 -13.34
CA GLY A 66 -8.40 -22.65 -14.12
C GLY A 66 -7.17 -22.87 -13.24
N LEU A 67 -6.96 -22.00 -12.25
CA LEU A 67 -5.84 -22.08 -11.30
C LEU A 67 -6.01 -23.23 -10.29
N ALA A 68 -7.23 -23.56 -9.90
CA ALA A 68 -7.56 -24.60 -8.92
C ALA A 68 -7.05 -26.00 -9.30
N ALA A 69 -6.74 -26.22 -10.58
CA ALA A 69 -6.18 -27.48 -11.05
C ALA A 69 -4.67 -27.62 -10.81
N SER A 70 -3.97 -26.51 -10.58
CA SER A 70 -2.50 -26.45 -10.51
C SER A 70 -1.94 -25.99 -9.17
N VAL A 71 -2.73 -25.32 -8.32
CA VAL A 71 -2.28 -24.78 -7.03
C VAL A 71 -3.27 -25.06 -5.90
N SER A 72 -2.80 -25.08 -4.66
CA SER A 72 -3.63 -25.22 -3.45
C SER A 72 -3.98 -23.87 -2.80
N ARG A 73 -3.34 -22.78 -3.24
CA ARG A 73 -3.58 -21.41 -2.74
C ARG A 73 -3.71 -20.39 -3.87
N VAL A 74 -4.74 -19.55 -3.81
CA VAL A 74 -4.94 -18.42 -4.74
C VAL A 74 -5.13 -17.14 -3.95
N THR A 75 -4.38 -16.10 -4.31
CA THR A 75 -4.54 -14.76 -3.74
C THR A 75 -5.15 -13.83 -4.79
N VAL A 76 -6.36 -13.33 -4.53
CA VAL A 76 -7.08 -12.41 -5.40
C VAL A 76 -6.64 -10.98 -5.08
N VAL A 77 -6.08 -10.27 -6.06
CA VAL A 77 -5.63 -8.88 -5.91
C VAL A 77 -6.46 -8.00 -6.82
N GLN A 78 -7.03 -6.92 -6.29
CA GLN A 78 -8.01 -6.11 -7.01
C GLN A 78 -7.37 -4.90 -7.68
N LEU A 79 -7.39 -4.87 -9.02
CA LEU A 79 -6.99 -3.72 -9.81
C LEU A 79 -8.12 -2.69 -9.89
N SER A 80 -8.47 -2.14 -8.72
CA SER A 80 -9.42 -1.03 -8.57
C SER A 80 -8.80 0.07 -7.74
N LEU A 81 -9.02 1.33 -8.13
CA LEU A 81 -8.47 2.48 -7.41
C LEU A 81 -9.13 2.68 -6.05
N PHE A 82 -10.46 2.57 -5.98
CA PHE A 82 -11.23 2.68 -4.73
C PHE A 82 -12.29 1.58 -4.62
N ALA A 83 -12.71 1.29 -3.39
CA ALA A 83 -13.77 0.33 -3.11
C ALA A 83 -15.16 0.93 -3.36
N ALA A 84 -15.70 0.74 -4.56
CA ALA A 84 -17.12 0.94 -4.85
C ALA A 84 -17.91 -0.39 -4.75
N SER A 85 -19.20 -0.37 -5.05
CA SER A 85 -20.12 -1.51 -4.95
C SER A 85 -19.57 -2.81 -5.54
N HIS A 86 -18.85 -2.72 -6.67
CA HIS A 86 -18.24 -3.85 -7.36
C HIS A 86 -17.12 -4.55 -6.56
N VAL A 87 -16.26 -3.75 -5.92
CA VAL A 87 -15.19 -4.23 -5.03
C VAL A 87 -15.75 -4.77 -3.72
N LYS A 88 -16.81 -4.14 -3.19
CA LYS A 88 -17.40 -4.49 -1.89
C LYS A 88 -18.34 -5.69 -1.92
N ASN A 89 -18.98 -5.97 -3.06
CA ASN A 89 -20.01 -7.01 -3.15
C ASN A 89 -19.68 -8.08 -4.18
N ASP A 90 -19.31 -7.71 -5.41
CA ASP A 90 -19.27 -8.67 -6.51
C ASP A 90 -18.01 -9.53 -6.48
N VAL A 91 -16.84 -8.94 -6.21
CA VAL A 91 -15.59 -9.71 -6.03
C VAL A 91 -15.70 -10.68 -4.84
N PRO A 92 -16.14 -10.24 -3.63
CA PRO A 92 -16.36 -11.17 -2.51
C PRO A 92 -17.36 -12.28 -2.83
N LEU A 93 -18.43 -11.98 -3.57
CA LEU A 93 -19.41 -12.99 -3.98
C LEU A 93 -18.78 -14.04 -4.90
N ALA A 94 -18.03 -13.61 -5.92
CA ALA A 94 -17.33 -14.52 -6.83
C ALA A 94 -16.29 -15.39 -6.09
N VAL A 95 -15.57 -14.79 -5.13
CA VAL A 95 -14.64 -15.53 -4.27
C VAL A 95 -15.36 -16.56 -3.40
N GLU A 96 -16.49 -16.21 -2.79
CA GLU A 96 -17.26 -17.14 -1.95
C GLU A 96 -17.87 -18.29 -2.76
N GLN A 97 -18.33 -18.01 -3.98
CA GLN A 97 -18.77 -19.03 -4.93
C GLN A 97 -17.62 -19.97 -5.32
N ALA A 98 -16.43 -19.42 -5.57
CA ALA A 98 -15.25 -20.22 -5.87
C ALA A 98 -14.81 -21.09 -4.68
N ARG A 99 -14.85 -20.56 -3.45
CA ARG A 99 -14.61 -21.34 -2.21
C ARG A 99 -15.57 -22.51 -2.08
N SER A 100 -16.85 -22.30 -2.41
CA SER A 100 -17.86 -23.36 -2.38
C SER A 100 -17.63 -24.42 -3.45
N ALA A 101 -17.15 -24.04 -4.64
CA ALA A 101 -16.88 -24.95 -5.75
C ALA A 101 -15.56 -25.73 -5.59
N HIS A 102 -14.58 -25.15 -4.89
CA HIS A 102 -13.24 -25.70 -4.71
C HIS A 102 -12.87 -25.75 -3.22
N PRO A 103 -13.42 -26.69 -2.43
CA PRO A 103 -13.25 -26.73 -0.98
C PRO A 103 -11.81 -27.03 -0.51
N ASP A 104 -11.00 -27.63 -1.39
CA ASP A 104 -9.59 -27.92 -1.12
C ASP A 104 -8.66 -26.75 -1.51
N LEU A 105 -9.20 -25.68 -2.11
CA LEU A 105 -8.46 -24.49 -2.51
C LEU A 105 -8.59 -23.40 -1.45
N THR A 106 -7.45 -22.93 -0.93
CA THR A 106 -7.43 -21.75 -0.05
C THR A 106 -7.45 -20.49 -0.90
N ILE A 107 -8.44 -19.62 -0.68
CA ILE A 107 -8.56 -18.36 -1.43
C ILE A 107 -8.45 -17.16 -0.49
N HIS A 108 -7.36 -16.38 -0.63
CA HIS A 108 -7.19 -15.10 0.04
C HIS A 108 -7.76 -13.98 -0.82
N ASN A 109 -8.56 -13.08 -0.23
CA ASN A 109 -9.13 -11.95 -0.94
C ASN A 109 -8.46 -10.65 -0.48
N GLY A 110 -7.63 -10.09 -1.35
CA GLY A 110 -6.89 -8.87 -1.09
C GLY A 110 -7.71 -7.60 -1.28
N ALA A 111 -7.20 -6.53 -0.68
CA ALA A 111 -7.77 -5.21 -0.84
C ALA A 111 -7.50 -4.63 -2.24
N HIS A 112 -8.24 -3.58 -2.56
CA HIS A 112 -8.03 -2.73 -3.73
C HIS A 112 -6.80 -1.83 -3.52
N LEU A 113 -6.36 -1.12 -4.57
CA LEU A 113 -5.16 -0.26 -4.50
C LEU A 113 -5.29 0.77 -3.36
N GLY A 114 -6.42 1.47 -3.32
CA GLY A 114 -6.79 2.37 -2.25
C GLY A 114 -5.85 3.58 -2.15
N VAL A 115 -5.69 4.08 -0.94
CA VAL A 115 -4.71 5.12 -0.62
C VAL A 115 -3.38 4.46 -0.23
N HIS A 116 -2.31 4.78 -0.96
CA HIS A 116 -0.99 4.17 -0.76
C HIS A 116 0.12 5.20 -1.01
N PRO A 117 1.21 5.23 -0.22
CA PRO A 117 2.33 6.17 -0.40
C PRO A 117 2.85 6.26 -1.84
N ALA A 118 3.15 5.11 -2.44
CA ALA A 118 3.62 5.04 -3.82
C ALA A 118 2.66 5.67 -4.86
N ILE A 119 1.35 5.72 -4.59
CA ILE A 119 0.37 6.42 -5.44
C ILE A 119 0.47 7.93 -5.24
N VAL A 120 0.71 8.38 -4.00
CA VAL A 120 0.87 9.80 -3.73
C VAL A 120 2.13 10.35 -4.40
N ASP A 121 3.23 9.59 -4.37
CA ASP A 121 4.48 9.96 -5.04
C ASP A 121 4.33 9.94 -6.56
N LEU A 122 3.57 8.98 -7.09
CA LEU A 122 3.22 8.95 -8.51
C LEU A 122 2.39 10.18 -8.91
N LEU A 123 1.41 10.58 -8.09
CA LEU A 123 0.64 11.80 -8.35
C LEU A 123 1.51 13.05 -8.32
N ASP A 124 2.51 13.10 -7.43
CA ASP A 124 3.45 14.21 -7.36
C ASP A 124 4.31 14.32 -8.62
N ASP A 125 4.82 13.20 -9.13
CA ASP A 125 5.55 13.17 -10.41
C ASP A 125 4.67 13.60 -11.60
N ARG A 126 3.39 13.19 -11.59
CA ARG A 126 2.43 13.63 -12.62
C ARG A 126 2.19 15.13 -12.54
N ALA A 127 2.16 15.71 -11.34
CA ALA A 127 2.04 17.15 -11.16
C ALA A 127 3.30 17.89 -11.65
N ALA A 128 4.48 17.42 -11.24
CA ALA A 128 5.76 17.99 -11.64
C ALA A 128 5.97 17.97 -13.16
N ALA A 129 5.48 16.94 -13.84
CA ALA A 129 5.53 16.88 -15.31
C ALA A 129 4.70 18.00 -15.97
N VAL A 130 3.52 18.31 -15.43
CA VAL A 130 2.66 19.40 -15.93
C VAL A 130 3.24 20.75 -15.58
N GLU A 131 3.79 20.93 -14.37
CA GLU A 131 4.50 22.14 -13.98
C GLU A 131 5.64 22.47 -14.95
N ALA A 132 6.44 21.46 -15.31
CA ALA A 132 7.52 21.63 -16.27
C ALA A 132 7.02 22.00 -17.68
N GLU A 133 5.85 21.49 -18.10
CA GLU A 133 5.21 21.86 -19.36
C GLU A 133 4.74 23.32 -19.36
N LEU A 134 4.14 23.76 -18.26
CA LEU A 134 3.66 25.14 -18.07
C LEU A 134 4.78 26.13 -17.75
N GLY A 135 5.97 25.64 -17.37
CA GLY A 135 7.10 26.47 -16.95
C GLY A 135 6.92 27.10 -15.56
N LEU A 136 6.15 26.43 -14.69
CA LEU A 136 5.84 26.86 -13.34
C LEU A 136 6.78 26.22 -12.31
N ASP A 137 7.05 26.94 -11.23
CA ASP A 137 7.77 26.47 -10.05
C ASP A 137 6.86 26.59 -8.83
N ARG A 138 6.37 25.46 -8.32
CA ARG A 138 5.48 25.40 -7.15
C ARG A 138 6.02 26.08 -5.88
N THR A 139 7.32 26.38 -5.81
CA THR A 139 7.91 27.11 -4.67
C THR A 139 7.91 28.64 -4.84
N ALA A 140 7.66 29.12 -6.06
CA ALA A 140 7.69 30.53 -6.43
C ALA A 140 6.33 31.04 -6.92
N ASP A 141 5.52 30.19 -7.54
CA ASP A 141 4.25 30.49 -8.18
C ASP A 141 3.07 29.93 -7.35
N ASP A 142 1.94 30.65 -7.32
CA ASP A 142 0.70 30.20 -6.67
C ASP A 142 0.08 29.05 -7.49
N LEU A 143 0.31 27.81 -7.06
CA LEU A 143 -0.06 26.61 -7.79
C LEU A 143 -1.22 25.87 -7.12
N THR A 144 -2.31 25.67 -7.88
CA THR A 144 -3.43 24.83 -7.45
C THR A 144 -3.46 23.51 -8.20
N VAL A 145 -3.44 22.39 -7.48
CA VAL A 145 -3.64 21.05 -8.05
C VAL A 145 -5.11 20.64 -7.91
N VAL A 146 -5.70 20.10 -8.96
CA VAL A 146 -7.05 19.52 -8.95
C VAL A 146 -6.98 18.03 -9.24
N LEU A 147 -7.11 17.20 -8.19
CA LEU A 147 -7.20 15.75 -8.34
C LEU A 147 -8.60 15.37 -8.83
N CYS A 148 -8.72 14.88 -10.06
CA CYS A 148 -9.98 14.53 -10.68
C CYS A 148 -10.20 13.01 -10.73
N ALA A 149 -11.07 12.51 -9.86
CA ALA A 149 -11.46 11.10 -9.82
C ALA A 149 -12.74 10.84 -10.64
N ARG A 150 -13.08 9.57 -10.83
CA ARG A 150 -14.33 9.20 -11.54
C ARG A 150 -15.59 9.64 -10.79
N GLY A 151 -15.56 9.50 -9.46
CA GLY A 151 -16.73 9.60 -8.57
C GLY A 151 -17.47 8.28 -8.43
N SER A 152 -18.09 8.07 -7.27
CA SER A 152 -18.84 6.87 -6.90
C SER A 152 -20.15 7.25 -6.21
N SER A 153 -21.15 6.37 -6.28
CA SER A 153 -22.32 6.45 -5.40
C SER A 153 -22.00 6.00 -3.97
N ASP A 154 -20.86 5.36 -3.77
CA ASP A 154 -20.35 4.93 -2.48
C ASP A 154 -19.55 6.07 -1.82
N PRO A 155 -19.98 6.56 -0.64
CA PRO A 155 -19.32 7.67 0.03
C PRO A 155 -17.89 7.35 0.52
N ASP A 156 -17.56 6.08 0.80
CA ASP A 156 -16.22 5.72 1.28
C ASP A 156 -15.20 5.91 0.15
N ALA A 157 -15.54 5.46 -1.07
CA ALA A 157 -14.69 5.66 -2.24
C ALA A 157 -14.47 7.15 -2.56
N ASN A 158 -15.48 7.99 -2.34
CA ASN A 158 -15.34 9.43 -2.51
C ASN A 158 -14.47 10.04 -1.40
N SER A 159 -14.59 9.53 -0.16
CA SER A 159 -13.77 9.98 0.97
C SER A 159 -12.29 9.65 0.79
N ASP A 160 -11.97 8.51 0.15
CA ASP A 160 -10.58 8.14 -0.17
C ASP A 160 -9.95 9.10 -1.19
N ALA A 161 -10.72 9.60 -2.16
CA ALA A 161 -10.23 10.64 -3.08
C ALA A 161 -9.83 11.92 -2.33
N HIS A 162 -10.64 12.34 -1.37
CA HIS A 162 -10.33 13.48 -0.51
C HIS A 162 -9.14 13.21 0.42
N LYS A 163 -9.04 11.99 0.98
CA LYS A 163 -7.89 11.57 1.79
C LYS A 163 -6.60 11.64 0.97
N LEU A 164 -6.63 11.11 -0.25
CA LEU A 164 -5.48 11.12 -1.16
C LEU A 164 -5.06 12.54 -1.53
N ALA A 165 -6.01 13.40 -1.90
CA ALA A 165 -5.74 14.81 -2.17
C ALA A 165 -5.16 15.54 -0.94
N ARG A 166 -5.63 15.20 0.26
CA ARG A 166 -5.11 15.80 1.50
C ARG A 166 -3.69 15.36 1.81
N LEU A 167 -3.37 14.08 1.60
CA LEU A 167 -2.00 13.58 1.75
C LEU A 167 -1.06 14.22 0.72
N LEU A 168 -1.52 14.41 -0.52
CA LEU A 168 -0.77 15.14 -1.52
C LEU A 168 -0.53 16.58 -1.09
N TYR A 169 -1.57 17.29 -0.62
CA TYR A 169 -1.46 18.68 -0.21
C TYR A 169 -0.49 18.92 0.94
N GLU A 170 -0.67 18.18 2.05
CA GLU A 170 0.05 18.45 3.28
C GLU A 170 1.51 17.97 3.24
N GLY A 171 1.86 17.08 2.31
CA GLY A 171 3.23 16.59 2.13
C GLY A 171 4.04 17.33 1.05
N ARG A 172 3.44 18.24 0.29
CA ARG A 172 4.13 18.91 -0.84
C ARG A 172 3.95 20.41 -0.78
N ALA A 173 4.85 21.11 -1.46
CA ALA A 173 4.83 22.57 -1.55
C ALA A 173 3.80 23.06 -2.59
N PHE A 174 2.55 22.63 -2.50
CA PHE A 174 1.44 23.20 -3.26
C PHE A 174 0.72 24.25 -2.42
N ASP A 175 0.23 25.35 -3.01
CA ASP A 175 -0.60 26.32 -2.29
C ASP A 175 -1.97 25.74 -1.95
N HIS A 176 -2.55 25.02 -2.91
CA HIS A 176 -3.85 24.37 -2.79
C HIS A 176 -3.91 23.03 -3.54
N VAL A 177 -4.59 22.05 -2.96
CA VAL A 177 -5.04 20.84 -3.66
C VAL A 177 -6.53 20.67 -3.44
N GLU A 178 -7.30 20.61 -4.53
CA GLU A 178 -8.73 20.40 -4.52
C GLU A 178 -9.07 19.01 -5.09
N THR A 179 -10.13 18.40 -4.55
CA THR A 179 -10.68 17.15 -5.10
C THR A 179 -11.87 17.48 -5.98
N SER A 180 -11.94 16.85 -7.14
CA SER A 180 -13.10 16.95 -8.03
C SER A 180 -13.44 15.60 -8.65
N PHE A 181 -14.61 15.55 -9.28
CA PHE A 181 -15.09 14.35 -9.95
C PHE A 181 -15.52 14.67 -11.38
N ILE A 182 -15.23 13.75 -12.31
CA ILE A 182 -15.69 13.89 -13.69
C ILE A 182 -17.18 13.48 -13.85
N GLY A 183 -17.77 12.83 -12.84
CA GLY A 183 -19.18 12.49 -12.79
C GLY A 183 -19.58 11.74 -11.52
N VAL A 184 -20.80 11.20 -11.53
CA VAL A 184 -21.45 10.42 -10.44
C VAL A 184 -21.73 11.20 -9.15
N THR A 185 -20.77 11.96 -8.65
CA THR A 185 -20.83 12.73 -7.42
C THR A 185 -20.26 14.14 -7.62
N GLU A 186 -20.45 14.99 -6.62
CA GLU A 186 -20.00 16.39 -6.60
C GLU A 186 -18.83 16.57 -5.62
N PRO A 187 -17.97 17.59 -5.79
CA PRO A 187 -18.04 18.65 -6.82
C PRO A 187 -17.53 18.18 -8.19
N LEU A 188 -18.17 18.66 -9.27
CA LEU A 188 -17.73 18.37 -10.63
C LEU A 188 -16.44 19.14 -10.98
N LEU A 189 -15.63 18.59 -11.88
CA LEU A 189 -14.39 19.23 -12.34
C LEU A 189 -14.61 20.67 -12.83
N GLU A 190 -15.62 20.89 -13.67
CA GLU A 190 -15.94 22.20 -14.25
C GLU A 190 -16.26 23.26 -13.18
N ASP A 191 -17.07 22.88 -12.17
CA ASP A 191 -17.44 23.75 -11.06
C ASP A 191 -16.25 24.04 -10.13
N THR A 192 -15.39 23.03 -9.95
CA THR A 192 -14.16 23.15 -9.14
C THR A 192 -13.19 24.12 -9.80
N LEU A 193 -12.93 23.96 -11.10
CA LEU A 193 -12.06 24.86 -11.86
C LEU A 193 -12.58 26.31 -11.85
N HIS A 194 -13.89 26.51 -12.05
CA HIS A 194 -14.52 27.83 -11.93
C HIS A 194 -14.37 28.45 -10.54
N THR A 195 -14.32 27.62 -9.49
CA THR A 195 -14.14 28.09 -8.12
C THR A 195 -12.68 28.44 -7.85
N VAL A 196 -11.74 27.63 -8.35
CA VAL A 196 -10.29 27.86 -8.26
C VAL A 196 -9.90 29.15 -8.98
N ALA A 197 -10.43 29.41 -10.19
CA ALA A 197 -10.14 30.63 -10.96
C ALA A 197 -10.40 31.94 -10.20
N LYS A 198 -11.35 31.93 -9.26
CA LYS A 198 -11.68 33.13 -8.45
C LYS A 198 -10.53 33.54 -7.52
N ARG A 199 -9.64 32.61 -7.16
CA ARG A 199 -8.43 32.89 -6.38
C ARG A 199 -7.32 33.51 -7.25
N ARG A 200 -7.40 33.30 -8.56
CA ARG A 200 -6.42 33.75 -9.57
C ARG A 200 -5.00 33.21 -9.28
N PRO A 201 -4.85 31.87 -9.16
CA PRO A 201 -3.52 31.27 -9.04
C PRO A 201 -2.71 31.54 -10.33
N ASP A 202 -1.40 31.42 -10.23
CA ASP A 202 -0.51 31.52 -11.40
C ASP A 202 -0.71 30.31 -12.33
N GLY A 203 -1.01 29.13 -11.77
CA GLY A 203 -1.39 27.97 -12.58
C GLY A 203 -2.27 26.91 -11.90
N VAL A 204 -2.88 26.08 -12.74
CA VAL A 204 -3.75 24.96 -12.34
C VAL A 204 -3.32 23.65 -13.00
N VAL A 205 -2.95 22.68 -12.17
CA VAL A 205 -2.57 21.33 -12.61
C VAL A 205 -3.72 20.37 -12.36
N VAL A 206 -4.32 19.82 -13.42
CA VAL A 206 -5.39 18.83 -13.28
C VAL A 206 -4.81 17.42 -13.36
N LEU A 207 -4.99 16.62 -12.32
CA LEU A 207 -4.48 15.24 -12.25
C LEU A 207 -5.61 14.22 -12.48
N PRO A 208 -5.64 13.50 -13.61
CA PRO A 208 -6.62 12.45 -13.82
C PRO A 208 -6.30 11.22 -12.94
N TYR A 209 -7.10 10.98 -11.91
CA TYR A 209 -6.98 9.78 -11.08
C TYR A 209 -7.67 8.58 -11.75
N MET A 210 -7.01 8.05 -12.78
CA MET A 210 -7.46 6.95 -13.63
C MET A 210 -6.31 5.98 -13.90
N LEU A 211 -6.60 4.70 -14.10
CA LEU A 211 -5.59 3.70 -14.48
C LEU A 211 -5.19 3.78 -15.96
N GLY A 212 -6.07 4.25 -16.83
CA GLY A 212 -5.84 4.20 -18.28
C GLY A 212 -6.22 5.48 -19.00
N ASP A 213 -5.70 5.63 -20.22
CA ASP A 213 -5.96 6.76 -21.10
C ASP A 213 -7.25 6.57 -21.91
N GLY A 214 -8.37 6.60 -21.17
CA GLY A 214 -9.70 6.31 -21.68
C GLY A 214 -10.52 7.56 -22.03
N VAL A 215 -11.81 7.34 -22.32
CA VAL A 215 -12.77 8.42 -22.64
C VAL A 215 -12.91 9.42 -21.48
N LEU A 216 -12.81 8.96 -20.23
CA LEU A 216 -12.89 9.84 -19.07
C LEU A 216 -11.64 10.70 -18.92
N THR A 217 -10.46 10.12 -19.12
CA THR A 217 -9.18 10.85 -19.13
C THR A 217 -9.17 11.91 -20.22
N GLN A 218 -9.59 11.56 -21.44
CA GLN A 218 -9.72 12.54 -22.53
C GLN A 218 -10.69 13.66 -22.15
N ARG A 219 -11.85 13.33 -21.56
CA ARG A 219 -12.81 14.33 -21.11
C ARG A 219 -12.22 15.26 -20.06
N ILE A 220 -11.37 14.76 -19.15
CA ILE A 220 -10.69 15.60 -18.16
C ILE A 220 -9.74 16.59 -18.85
N ARG A 221 -8.94 16.11 -19.82
CA ARG A 221 -8.06 16.97 -20.63
C ARG A 221 -8.85 18.04 -21.39
N ASP A 222 -9.90 17.63 -22.12
CA ASP A 222 -10.76 18.56 -22.86
C ASP A 222 -11.36 19.67 -21.95
N ARG A 223 -11.62 19.36 -20.67
CA ARG A 223 -12.13 20.34 -19.69
C ARG A 223 -11.05 21.26 -19.14
N ALA A 224 -9.82 20.77 -18.99
CA ALA A 224 -8.68 21.61 -18.63
C ALA A 224 -8.33 22.57 -19.77
N ASP A 225 -8.29 22.07 -21.01
CA ASP A 225 -8.03 22.89 -22.21
C ASP A 225 -9.09 23.99 -22.39
N ALA A 226 -10.37 23.64 -22.22
CA ALA A 226 -11.45 24.63 -22.29
C ALA A 226 -11.36 25.68 -21.17
N PHE A 227 -10.86 25.29 -19.99
CA PHE A 227 -10.65 26.21 -18.88
C PHE A 227 -9.49 27.17 -19.15
N ASP A 228 -8.36 26.68 -19.68
CA ASP A 228 -7.21 27.49 -20.08
C ASP A 228 -7.62 28.56 -21.12
N GLU A 229 -8.43 28.16 -22.12
CA GLU A 229 -8.99 29.07 -23.13
C GLU A 229 -9.94 30.13 -22.53
N GLU A 230 -10.75 29.74 -21.52
CA GLU A 230 -11.73 30.63 -20.89
C GLU A 230 -11.08 31.61 -19.90
N TYR A 231 -10.02 31.18 -19.21
CA TYR A 231 -9.35 31.92 -18.15
C TYR A 231 -7.87 32.19 -18.49
N PRO A 232 -7.57 33.03 -19.52
CA PRO A 232 -6.22 33.22 -20.06
C PRO A 232 -5.22 33.96 -19.14
N TYR A 233 -5.60 34.16 -17.87
CA TYR A 233 -4.74 34.71 -16.82
C TYR A 233 -4.31 33.66 -15.80
N VAL A 234 -4.66 32.38 -16.02
CA VAL A 234 -4.28 31.22 -15.23
C VAL A 234 -3.80 30.16 -16.21
N ASP A 235 -2.54 29.77 -16.16
CA ASP A 235 -2.02 28.70 -17.02
C ASP A 235 -2.57 27.35 -16.52
N ALA A 236 -3.21 26.56 -17.38
CA ALA A 236 -3.80 25.30 -16.96
C ALA A 236 -3.56 24.15 -17.93
N ALA A 237 -3.23 22.98 -17.38
CA ALA A 237 -3.08 21.76 -18.15
C ALA A 237 -3.43 20.52 -17.33
N ALA A 238 -3.78 19.45 -18.03
CA ALA A 238 -4.07 18.15 -17.44
C ALA A 238 -2.92 17.17 -17.65
N GLY A 239 -2.50 16.49 -16.59
CA GLY A 239 -1.45 15.49 -16.63
C GLY A 239 -1.89 14.14 -17.20
N ASP A 240 -0.95 13.20 -17.22
CA ASP A 240 -1.22 11.82 -17.59
C ASP A 240 -1.94 11.04 -16.48
N PRO A 241 -2.74 10.01 -16.83
CA PRO A 241 -3.29 9.09 -15.84
C PRO A 241 -2.16 8.31 -15.12
N LEU A 242 -2.50 7.55 -14.08
CA LEU A 242 -1.53 6.71 -13.37
C LEU A 242 -0.82 5.73 -14.33
N GLY A 243 -1.59 5.13 -15.24
CA GLY A 243 -1.06 4.24 -16.27
C GLY A 243 -0.62 2.89 -15.69
N THR A 244 0.47 2.36 -16.23
CA THR A 244 1.12 1.11 -15.80
C THR A 244 2.47 1.40 -15.13
N ASP A 245 2.56 2.49 -14.36
CA ASP A 245 3.78 2.87 -13.65
C ASP A 245 4.23 1.75 -12.70
N SER A 246 5.54 1.52 -12.60
CA SER A 246 6.10 0.41 -11.82
C SER A 246 5.73 0.49 -10.34
N ARG A 247 5.48 1.68 -9.79
CA ARG A 247 5.00 1.85 -8.41
C ARG A 247 3.66 1.19 -8.16
N LEU A 248 2.81 1.02 -9.19
CA LEU A 248 1.57 0.26 -9.05
C LEU A 248 1.85 -1.22 -8.83
N LEU A 249 2.96 -1.76 -9.34
CA LEU A 249 3.38 -3.13 -9.06
C LEU A 249 3.76 -3.30 -7.58
N ASP A 250 4.40 -2.28 -6.98
CA ASP A 250 4.72 -2.30 -5.55
C ASP A 250 3.44 -2.27 -4.71
N VAL A 251 2.45 -1.44 -5.07
CA VAL A 251 1.13 -1.44 -4.40
C VAL A 251 0.47 -2.81 -4.52
N LEU A 252 0.45 -3.41 -5.72
CA LEU A 252 -0.16 -4.73 -5.94
C LEU A 252 0.56 -5.83 -5.16
N GLY A 253 1.89 -5.74 -5.05
CA GLY A 253 2.70 -6.64 -4.24
C GLY A 253 2.38 -6.53 -2.74
N ASP A 254 2.23 -5.31 -2.23
CA ASP A 254 1.83 -5.07 -0.84
C ASP A 254 0.40 -5.63 -0.59
N ARG A 255 -0.55 -5.41 -1.51
CA ARG A 255 -1.91 -5.98 -1.40
C ARG A 255 -1.94 -7.50 -1.46
N TRP A 256 -1.07 -8.12 -2.27
CA TRP A 256 -0.89 -9.57 -2.28
C TRP A 256 -0.36 -10.09 -0.94
N GLN A 257 0.67 -9.46 -0.39
CA GLN A 257 1.27 -9.87 0.87
C GLN A 257 0.31 -9.71 2.06
N GLU A 258 -0.46 -8.62 2.08
CA GLU A 258 -1.49 -8.35 3.09
C GLU A 258 -2.55 -9.46 3.11
N ALA A 259 -3.06 -9.80 1.94
CA ALA A 259 -4.08 -10.83 1.78
C ALA A 259 -3.58 -12.21 2.25
N ARG A 260 -2.32 -12.54 1.95
CA ARG A 260 -1.71 -13.84 2.28
C ARG A 260 -1.40 -14.00 3.77
N THR A 261 -1.08 -12.92 4.47
CA THR A 261 -0.63 -12.99 5.87
C THR A 261 -1.75 -12.75 6.89
N ASP A 262 -3.00 -12.67 6.42
CA ASP A 262 -4.18 -12.24 7.21
C ASP A 262 -3.89 -10.96 8.03
N SER A 263 -2.97 -10.13 7.55
CA SER A 263 -2.60 -8.90 8.22
C SER A 263 -3.73 -7.89 7.99
N VAL A 264 -4.48 -7.60 9.04
CA VAL A 264 -5.48 -6.53 9.01
C VAL A 264 -4.74 -5.20 9.08
N GLU A 265 -4.42 -4.61 7.93
CA GLU A 265 -3.98 -3.22 7.88
C GLU A 265 -5.21 -2.31 7.97
N MET A 266 -5.39 -1.71 9.14
CA MET A 266 -6.39 -0.68 9.37
C MET A 266 -6.00 0.59 8.59
N SER A 267 -6.92 1.54 8.42
CA SER A 267 -6.62 2.86 7.83
C SER A 267 -5.47 3.61 8.53
N CYS A 268 -5.15 3.22 9.76
CA CYS A 268 -4.02 3.69 10.56
C CYS A 268 -2.68 3.07 10.17
N ASP A 269 -2.65 1.89 9.56
CA ASP A 269 -1.43 1.18 9.12
C ASP A 269 -0.83 1.78 7.84
N THR A 270 -1.67 2.42 7.02
CA THR A 270 -1.27 3.29 5.89
C THR A 270 -1.15 4.78 6.27
N CYS A 271 -1.18 5.11 7.57
CA CYS A 271 -1.08 6.49 8.04
C CYS A 271 0.37 6.98 8.01
N LYS A 272 0.57 8.29 7.79
CA LYS A 272 1.88 8.97 7.82
C LYS A 272 2.74 8.71 9.07
N TYR A 273 2.15 8.19 10.15
CA TYR A 273 2.87 7.84 11.37
C TYR A 273 3.45 6.41 11.37
N LYS A 274 3.05 5.56 10.42
CA LYS A 274 3.41 4.13 10.36
C LYS A 274 4.11 3.71 9.06
N VAL A 275 3.91 4.44 7.97
CA VAL A 275 4.63 4.25 6.69
C VAL A 275 5.43 5.49 6.34
N GLU A 276 6.60 5.29 5.71
CA GLU A 276 7.34 6.40 5.08
C GLU A 276 6.48 6.97 3.95
N LEU A 277 6.21 8.27 4.05
CA LEU A 277 5.46 9.04 3.07
C LEU A 277 6.25 10.32 2.82
N ASP A 278 6.67 10.53 1.58
CA ASP A 278 7.47 11.70 1.19
C ASP A 278 6.70 12.98 1.57
N GLY A 279 7.42 13.92 2.20
CA GLY A 279 6.87 15.14 2.76
C GLY A 279 6.37 15.06 4.20
N TYR A 280 6.44 13.88 4.82
CA TYR A 280 6.04 13.65 6.21
C TYR A 280 7.16 13.03 7.06
N GLU A 281 8.42 13.23 6.68
CA GLU A 281 9.59 12.60 7.29
C GLU A 281 9.70 12.90 8.80
N GLU A 282 9.14 14.03 9.26
CA GLU A 282 9.10 14.39 10.69
C GLU A 282 8.04 13.62 11.50
N ASP A 283 7.03 13.06 10.83
CA ASP A 283 5.91 12.32 11.42
C ASP A 283 6.15 10.80 11.46
N VAL A 284 7.10 10.28 10.67
CA VAL A 284 7.36 8.83 10.56
C VAL A 284 8.27 8.32 11.68
N GLY A 285 7.97 7.13 12.19
CA GLY A 285 8.88 6.36 13.04
C GLY A 285 8.29 6.08 14.41
N GLY A 286 8.00 4.80 14.65
CA GLY A 286 7.40 4.21 15.84
C GLY A 286 8.10 4.47 17.18
N ALA A 287 9.10 5.35 17.26
CA ALA A 287 9.58 5.88 18.54
C ALA A 287 8.90 7.20 18.91
N ARG A 288 8.64 8.13 17.97
CA ARG A 288 8.11 9.48 18.26
C ARG A 288 6.59 9.49 18.39
N ALA A 289 5.91 8.75 17.50
CA ALA A 289 4.47 8.46 17.62
C ALA A 289 4.19 7.63 18.89
N MET A 290 5.04 6.64 19.20
CA MET A 290 4.95 5.86 20.43
C MET A 290 5.28 6.70 21.66
N LEU A 291 6.30 7.57 21.64
CA LEU A 291 6.56 8.52 22.73
C LEU A 291 5.37 9.47 22.92
N ARG A 292 4.75 9.99 21.85
CA ARG A 292 3.53 10.79 21.97
C ARG A 292 2.37 9.99 22.56
N ALA A 293 2.19 8.75 22.14
CA ALA A 293 1.15 7.87 22.68
C ALA A 293 1.40 7.54 24.17
N LEU A 294 2.64 7.22 24.54
CA LEU A 294 3.08 6.97 25.92
C LEU A 294 2.96 8.23 26.77
N THR A 295 3.40 9.39 26.27
CA THR A 295 3.25 10.68 26.97
C THR A 295 1.77 11.02 27.14
N HIS A 296 0.93 10.79 26.13
CA HIS A 296 -0.51 11.00 26.19
C HIS A 296 -1.18 10.04 27.20
N GLN A 297 -0.78 8.77 27.22
CA GLN A 297 -1.20 7.80 28.23
C GLN A 297 -0.77 8.20 29.64
N GLU A 298 0.47 8.65 29.85
CA GLU A 298 0.93 9.19 31.14
C GLU A 298 0.12 10.42 31.56
N THR A 299 -0.24 11.29 30.61
CA THR A 299 -1.12 12.45 30.87
C THR A 299 -2.54 12.01 31.28
N HIS A 300 -2.92 10.77 30.99
CA HIS A 300 -4.20 10.17 31.35
C HIS A 300 -4.11 9.16 32.51
N ALA A 301 -2.90 8.79 32.94
CA ALA A 301 -2.65 7.91 34.10
C ALA A 301 -3.08 8.57 35.42
N ASP A 302 -3.22 9.91 35.45
CA ASP A 302 -3.81 10.66 36.57
C ASP A 302 -5.35 10.54 36.68
N ARG A 303 -6.00 9.69 35.88
CA ARG A 303 -7.42 9.38 36.04
C ARG A 303 -7.60 8.07 36.81
N GLU A 304 -7.44 8.14 38.13
CA GLU A 304 -7.94 7.09 39.03
C GLU A 304 -9.46 6.90 38.80
N ASN A 305 -9.85 5.69 38.38
CA ASN A 305 -11.20 5.15 38.12
C ASN A 305 -11.77 5.25 36.68
N VAL A 306 -11.39 4.32 35.82
CA VAL A 306 -12.32 3.74 34.83
C VAL A 306 -12.11 2.22 34.82
N ASP A 307 -13.22 1.49 34.86
CA ASP A 307 -13.37 0.07 35.20
C ASP A 307 -12.41 -0.93 34.50
N ASP A 308 -12.00 -1.93 35.27
CA ASP A 308 -11.28 -3.14 34.85
C ASP A 308 -12.16 -3.98 33.92
N GLU A 309 -11.94 -3.90 32.61
CA GLU A 309 -11.97 -5.05 31.68
C GLU A 309 -11.55 -4.61 30.26
N PRO A 310 -10.24 -4.65 29.92
CA PRO A 310 -9.81 -4.52 28.54
C PRO A 310 -9.81 -5.89 27.86
N HIS A 311 -10.57 -6.03 26.77
CA HIS A 311 -10.38 -7.12 25.81
C HIS A 311 -9.06 -6.88 25.06
N ALA A 312 -7.96 -7.41 25.59
CA ALA A 312 -6.67 -7.46 24.91
C ALA A 312 -6.63 -8.71 24.01
N HIS A 313 -6.39 -8.52 22.72
CA HIS A 313 -5.72 -9.56 21.94
C HIS A 313 -4.28 -9.60 22.43
N ASP A 314 -3.79 -10.78 22.81
CA ASP A 314 -2.44 -10.94 23.38
C ASP A 314 -1.39 -10.35 22.43
N ALA A 315 -0.67 -9.33 22.90
CA ALA A 315 0.46 -8.77 22.18
C ALA A 315 1.62 -9.77 22.22
N PRO A 316 2.39 -9.91 21.13
CA PRO A 316 3.51 -10.85 21.08
C PRO A 316 4.55 -10.50 22.16
N GLU A 317 5.13 -11.51 22.81
CA GLU A 317 6.13 -11.35 23.86
C GLU A 317 7.33 -10.50 23.39
N LYS A 318 7.72 -10.63 22.11
CA LYS A 318 8.80 -9.86 21.49
C LYS A 318 8.40 -9.17 20.19
N HIS A 319 9.09 -8.08 19.89
CA HIS A 319 8.96 -7.38 18.61
C HIS A 319 10.34 -7.17 17.98
N VAL A 320 10.50 -7.67 16.75
CA VAL A 320 11.74 -7.58 15.98
C VAL A 320 11.55 -6.57 14.86
N ALA A 321 12.33 -5.49 14.87
CA ALA A 321 12.30 -4.44 13.87
C ALA A 321 13.56 -4.51 12.99
N VAL A 322 13.39 -4.72 11.68
CA VAL A 322 14.50 -4.79 10.71
C VAL A 322 14.59 -3.49 9.94
N CYS A 323 15.74 -2.83 9.92
CA CYS A 323 15.94 -1.60 9.17
C CYS A 323 15.93 -1.90 7.67
N THR A 324 15.01 -1.31 6.92
CA THR A 324 14.93 -1.44 5.45
C THR A 324 15.16 -0.12 4.72
N ASN A 325 15.74 0.88 5.38
CA ASN A 325 16.10 2.15 4.76
C ASN A 325 17.25 1.96 3.73
N GLN A 326 17.45 2.94 2.83
CA GLN A 326 18.31 2.86 1.64
C GLN A 326 19.66 2.14 1.85
N THR A 327 20.41 2.48 2.90
CA THR A 327 21.72 1.85 3.17
C THR A 327 21.56 0.37 3.56
N CYS A 328 20.66 0.05 4.49
CA CYS A 328 20.44 -1.35 4.87
C CYS A 328 19.80 -2.16 3.74
N ALA A 329 18.95 -1.54 2.92
CA ALA A 329 18.40 -2.17 1.72
C ALA A 329 19.48 -2.53 0.71
N ALA A 330 20.45 -1.62 0.48
CA ALA A 330 21.62 -1.89 -0.36
C ALA A 330 22.51 -3.01 0.22
N ASP A 331 22.56 -3.14 1.55
CA ASP A 331 23.30 -4.18 2.26
C ASP A 331 22.51 -5.51 2.41
N GLY A 332 21.33 -5.64 1.80
CA GLY A 332 20.57 -6.89 1.76
C GLY A 332 19.54 -7.09 2.87
N SER A 333 19.09 -6.03 3.55
CA SER A 333 18.12 -6.13 4.65
C SER A 333 16.77 -6.74 4.27
N ALA A 334 16.39 -6.69 2.99
CA ALA A 334 15.17 -7.35 2.50
C ALA A 334 15.26 -8.88 2.67
N ALA A 335 16.41 -9.46 2.37
CA ALA A 335 16.64 -10.90 2.54
C ALA A 335 16.68 -11.27 4.03
N VAL A 336 17.34 -10.45 4.86
CA VAL A 336 17.37 -10.63 6.33
C VAL A 336 15.97 -10.59 6.94
N LEU A 337 15.14 -9.61 6.53
CA LEU A 337 13.76 -9.49 6.99
C LEU A 337 12.94 -10.73 6.63
N GLU A 338 13.04 -11.22 5.39
CA GLU A 338 12.30 -12.40 4.97
C GLU A 338 12.77 -13.65 5.72
N ARG A 339 14.08 -13.82 5.92
CA ARG A 339 14.62 -14.96 6.68
C ARG A 339 14.20 -14.93 8.15
N LEU A 340 14.16 -13.76 8.79
CA LEU A 340 13.68 -13.61 10.17
C LEU A 340 12.19 -13.97 10.28
N ARG A 341 11.36 -13.50 9.34
CA ARG A 341 9.94 -13.84 9.28
C ARG A 341 9.73 -15.33 9.02
N GLN A 342 10.53 -15.93 8.16
CA GLN A 342 10.43 -17.35 7.86
C GLN A 342 10.82 -18.20 9.07
N ALA A 343 11.94 -17.89 9.71
CA ALA A 343 12.40 -18.60 10.90
C ALA A 343 11.43 -18.43 12.09
N GLU A 344 10.80 -17.27 12.25
CA GLU A 344 9.75 -17.05 13.25
C GLU A 344 8.53 -17.94 13.00
N ARG A 345 8.02 -18.00 11.77
CA ARG A 345 6.89 -18.88 11.39
C ARG A 345 7.20 -20.36 11.56
N ASP A 346 8.44 -20.77 11.33
CA ASP A 346 8.87 -22.16 11.44
C ASP A 346 9.11 -22.61 12.89
N SER A 347 9.10 -21.68 13.86
CA SER A 347 9.29 -21.97 15.28
C SER A 347 7.96 -21.98 16.04
N GLU A 348 7.61 -23.15 16.61
CA GLU A 348 6.47 -23.27 17.53
C GLU A 348 6.73 -22.64 18.92
N ALA A 349 7.97 -22.22 19.20
CA ALA A 349 8.39 -21.65 20.48
C ALA A 349 8.59 -20.13 20.43
N CYS A 350 8.60 -19.53 19.25
CA CYS A 350 8.83 -18.10 19.05
C CYS A 350 7.51 -17.33 19.20
N ASP A 351 7.37 -16.53 20.25
CA ASP A 351 6.29 -15.53 20.35
C ASP A 351 6.85 -14.13 20.05
N ALA A 352 7.11 -13.87 18.76
CA ALA A 352 7.69 -12.62 18.32
C ALA A 352 7.05 -12.11 17.03
N ARG A 353 6.82 -10.80 16.93
CA ARG A 353 6.39 -10.18 15.67
C ARG A 353 7.57 -9.54 14.96
N VAL A 354 7.83 -9.94 13.71
CA VAL A 354 8.89 -9.35 12.88
C VAL A 354 8.31 -8.31 11.91
N THR A 355 8.74 -7.06 12.03
CA THR A 355 8.30 -5.95 11.18
C THR A 355 9.47 -5.25 10.48
N ARG A 356 9.15 -4.60 9.37
CA ARG A 356 10.07 -3.63 8.75
C ARG A 356 10.10 -2.35 9.59
N SER A 357 11.23 -1.69 9.60
CA SER A 357 11.43 -0.40 10.24
C SER A 357 12.24 0.52 9.34
N SER A 358 12.02 1.82 9.51
CA SER A 358 12.85 2.86 8.92
C SER A 358 14.25 2.89 9.56
N CYS A 359 15.05 3.91 9.23
CA CYS A 359 16.39 4.06 9.77
C CYS A 359 16.43 3.93 11.30
N LEU A 360 17.19 2.96 11.81
CA LEU A 360 17.44 2.80 13.24
C LEU A 360 18.57 3.72 13.77
N GLY A 361 18.97 4.74 13.00
CA GLY A 361 20.00 5.71 13.38
C GLY A 361 21.44 5.19 13.32
N ARG A 362 21.67 4.03 12.71
CA ARG A 362 22.97 3.32 12.63
C ARG A 362 23.39 3.07 11.18
N CYS A 363 23.28 4.10 10.32
CA CYS A 363 23.69 3.98 8.92
C CYS A 363 25.18 3.59 8.82
N GLY A 364 25.48 2.56 8.02
CA GLY A 364 26.85 2.09 7.74
C GLY A 364 27.23 0.77 8.43
N GLU A 365 26.42 0.28 9.37
CA GLU A 365 26.62 -1.02 10.05
C GLU A 365 25.50 -2.02 9.67
N GLY A 366 24.83 -1.80 8.53
CA GLY A 366 23.68 -2.57 8.10
C GLY A 366 24.01 -3.97 7.59
N PRO A 367 23.01 -4.86 7.47
CA PRO A 367 21.61 -4.71 7.92
C PRO A 367 21.45 -4.66 9.45
N MET A 368 20.56 -3.79 9.93
CA MET A 368 20.29 -3.60 11.36
C MET A 368 18.99 -4.30 11.78
N VAL A 369 19.01 -4.98 12.93
CA VAL A 369 17.84 -5.66 13.51
C VAL A 369 17.74 -5.32 15.00
N ALA A 370 16.60 -4.81 15.46
CA ALA A 370 16.34 -4.49 16.86
C ALA A 370 15.31 -5.45 17.46
N VAL A 371 15.56 -5.95 18.67
CA VAL A 371 14.65 -6.84 19.41
C VAL A 371 14.19 -6.16 20.69
N TYR A 372 12.87 -6.03 20.82
CA TYR A 372 12.17 -5.48 21.98
C TYR A 372 11.36 -6.58 22.69
N PRO A 373 11.14 -6.48 24.01
CA PRO A 373 11.59 -5.42 24.94
C PRO A 373 13.06 -5.55 25.37
N ASP A 374 13.76 -6.58 24.91
CA ASP A 374 15.13 -6.93 25.32
C ASP A 374 16.16 -5.81 25.09
N GLY A 375 15.86 -4.87 24.19
CA GLY A 375 16.71 -3.71 23.93
C GLY A 375 18.04 -4.12 23.30
N VAL A 376 18.02 -5.08 22.38
CA VAL A 376 19.22 -5.59 21.71
C VAL A 376 19.17 -5.20 20.24
N TRP A 377 20.27 -4.63 19.75
CA TRP A 377 20.48 -4.31 18.34
C TRP A 377 21.57 -5.22 17.78
N TYR A 378 21.24 -5.88 16.69
CA TYR A 378 22.18 -6.61 15.85
C TYR A 378 22.54 -5.76 14.64
N GLY A 379 23.83 -5.73 14.29
CA GLY A 379 24.36 -5.05 13.11
C GLY A 379 25.11 -6.02 12.20
N GLY A 380 25.22 -5.68 10.92
CA GLY A 380 25.85 -6.52 9.91
C GLY A 380 25.17 -7.87 9.73
N VAL A 381 23.85 -7.94 9.99
CA VAL A 381 23.13 -9.21 10.01
C VAL A 381 23.06 -9.80 8.60
N GLY A 382 23.60 -11.01 8.44
CA GLY A 382 23.47 -11.77 7.20
C GLY A 382 22.20 -12.63 7.14
N GLU A 383 21.91 -13.22 5.99
CA GLU A 383 20.79 -14.17 5.83
C GLU A 383 20.90 -15.37 6.79
N ASP A 384 22.09 -15.93 6.94
CA ASP A 384 22.35 -17.09 7.82
C ASP A 384 22.23 -16.75 9.31
N ASP A 385 22.33 -15.47 9.66
CA ASP A 385 22.23 -15.00 11.04
C ASP A 385 20.79 -14.85 11.51
N ALA A 386 19.83 -14.68 10.59
CA ALA A 386 18.41 -14.59 10.90
C ALA A 386 17.90 -15.83 11.64
N GLU A 387 18.24 -17.04 11.16
CA GLU A 387 17.87 -18.31 11.81
C GLU A 387 18.48 -18.42 13.21
N ARG A 388 19.71 -17.90 13.40
CA ARG A 388 20.39 -17.88 14.70
C ARG A 388 19.71 -16.90 15.67
N ILE A 389 19.30 -15.73 15.20
CA ILE A 389 18.57 -14.74 16.01
C ILE A 389 17.25 -15.36 16.49
N VAL A 390 16.47 -16.01 15.63
CA VAL A 390 15.23 -16.66 16.04
C VAL A 390 15.50 -17.82 17.01
N SER A 391 16.29 -18.82 16.59
CA SER A 391 16.49 -20.06 17.36
C SER A 391 17.24 -19.89 18.69
N SER A 392 18.00 -18.81 18.84
CA SER A 392 18.74 -18.50 20.06
C SER A 392 18.06 -17.41 20.88
N HIS A 393 17.79 -16.25 20.28
CA HIS A 393 17.34 -15.08 21.03
C HIS A 393 15.83 -15.08 21.23
N LEU A 394 15.05 -15.34 20.18
CA LEU A 394 13.59 -15.30 20.27
C LEU A 394 13.05 -16.56 20.96
N ASP A 395 13.58 -17.74 20.64
CA ASP A 395 13.11 -19.02 21.22
C ASP A 395 13.61 -19.29 22.64
N ARG A 396 14.82 -18.80 22.99
CA ARG A 396 15.55 -19.28 24.19
C ARG A 396 16.15 -18.17 25.04
N ASP A 397 15.82 -16.91 24.76
CA ASP A 397 16.35 -15.73 25.47
C ASP A 397 17.89 -15.65 25.48
N ARG A 398 18.57 -16.21 24.46
CA ARG A 398 20.03 -16.19 24.35
C ARG A 398 20.46 -15.29 23.21
N ILE A 399 20.94 -14.10 23.57
CA ILE A 399 21.47 -13.10 22.64
C ILE A 399 22.62 -13.68 21.81
N VAL A 400 22.64 -13.37 20.51
CA VAL A 400 23.73 -13.74 19.60
C VAL A 400 24.87 -12.74 19.73
N SER A 401 25.70 -12.89 20.77
CA SER A 401 26.71 -11.89 21.19
C SER A 401 27.66 -11.41 20.10
N GLU A 402 27.93 -12.21 19.08
CA GLU A 402 28.83 -11.89 17.95
C GLU A 402 28.25 -10.83 17.01
N LEU A 403 26.92 -10.71 16.96
CA LEU A 403 26.20 -9.78 16.09
C LEU A 403 25.75 -8.53 16.83
N VAL A 404 25.90 -8.48 18.16
CA VAL A 404 25.40 -7.37 18.97
C VAL A 404 26.19 -6.11 18.65
N ASP A 405 25.49 -5.16 18.05
CA ASP A 405 25.99 -3.81 17.79
C ASP A 405 25.78 -2.89 19.00
N GLN A 406 24.64 -3.05 19.69
CA GLN A 406 24.34 -2.28 20.91
C GLN A 406 23.33 -3.00 21.80
N THR A 407 23.40 -2.75 23.10
CA THR A 407 22.30 -3.01 24.04
C THR A 407 21.88 -1.71 24.72
N LEU A 408 20.58 -1.51 24.90
CA LEU A 408 20.05 -0.45 25.78
C LEU A 408 20.27 -0.91 27.23
N SER A 409 21.44 -0.62 27.79
CA SER A 409 21.59 -0.58 29.24
C SER A 409 20.75 0.59 29.77
N GLN A 410 19.85 0.30 30.73
CA GLN A 410 19.03 1.28 31.46
C GLN A 410 19.80 2.52 31.92
#